data_AF-A0A1W1HKI7-F1
#
_entry.id   AF-A0A1W1HKI7-F1
#
_cell.length_a   1.000
_cell.length_b   1.000
_cell.length_c   1.000
_cell.angle_alpha   90.00
_cell.angle_beta   90.00
_cell.angle_gamma   90.00
#
_symmetry.space_group_name_H-M   'P 1'
#
loop_
_entity.id
_entity.type
_entity.pdbx_description
1 polymer ?
#
loop_
_entity_poly.entity_id
_entity_poly.type
_entity_poly.pdbx_seq_one_letter_code
_entity_poly.pdbx_strand_id
1 'polypeptide(L)'
;MAGITTSISQSSGNADLVAAAADEMHTTISEISKNTKIAEDISLKALDKTMESNKEMDEFSKTADAIEKTAETIKEISEMTNLLALNATIEASRAGAAGKGFSVVANEIKELSKQTEEATVQIKKHIAHVHQTSSKANHSMKEVTEILLQTQKIISSISIALQEQTSATREISVNIENLSTMLIEINENVGESSQVSNQISQDIGLVNHASENISSSSSKLDKNLLELKDMSVQLKRIVDKFIVN
;
A
#
# COMPACT_ATOMS: atom_id res chain seq x y z
N MET A 1 -17.62 40.90 -12.72
CA MET A 1 -17.99 40.30 -11.42
C MET A 1 -18.66 38.94 -11.55
N ALA A 2 -19.79 38.79 -12.25
CA ALA A 2 -20.55 37.52 -12.29
C ALA A 2 -19.71 36.26 -12.62
N GLY A 3 -18.82 36.33 -13.62
CA GLY A 3 -17.95 35.19 -13.96
C GLY A 3 -16.93 34.82 -12.88
N ILE A 4 -16.49 35.79 -12.06
CA ILE A 4 -15.58 35.53 -10.93
C ILE A 4 -16.36 34.83 -9.82
N THR A 5 -17.55 35.31 -9.47
CA THR A 5 -18.42 34.67 -8.48
C THR A 5 -18.74 33.22 -8.85
N THR A 6 -19.07 32.96 -10.13
CA THR A 6 -19.26 31.58 -10.61
C THR A 6 -18.00 30.73 -10.46
N SER A 7 -16.83 31.27 -10.78
CA SER A 7 -15.55 30.56 -10.64
C SER A 7 -15.23 30.24 -9.17
N ILE A 8 -15.54 31.16 -8.24
CA ILE A 8 -15.39 30.94 -6.79
C ILE A 8 -16.33 29.84 -6.33
N SER A 9 -17.62 29.89 -6.69
CA SER A 9 -18.58 28.84 -6.32
C SER A 9 -18.16 27.47 -6.84
N GLN A 10 -17.65 27.39 -8.07
CA GLN A 10 -17.14 26.15 -8.64
C GLN A 10 -15.87 25.67 -7.91
N SER A 11 -14.96 26.58 -7.58
CA SER A 11 -13.74 26.26 -6.84
C SER A 11 -14.03 25.77 -5.42
N SER A 12 -15.04 26.35 -4.76
CA SER A 12 -15.52 25.90 -3.45
C SER A 12 -16.08 24.49 -3.53
N GLY A 13 -16.94 24.21 -4.52
CA GLY A 13 -17.46 22.86 -4.72
C GLY A 13 -16.36 21.83 -5.01
N ASN A 14 -15.33 22.21 -5.77
CA ASN A 14 -14.17 21.35 -5.98
C ASN A 14 -13.38 21.13 -4.69
N ALA A 15 -13.21 22.16 -3.85
CA ALA A 15 -12.55 22.03 -2.56
C ALA A 15 -13.29 21.05 -1.63
N ASP A 16 -14.62 21.13 -1.58
CA ASP A 16 -15.45 20.19 -0.82
C ASP A 16 -15.31 18.75 -1.31
N LEU A 17 -15.25 18.53 -2.62
CA LEU A 17 -15.02 17.20 -3.20
C LEU A 17 -13.64 16.64 -2.83
N VAL A 18 -12.60 17.47 -2.85
CA VAL A 18 -11.25 17.04 -2.45
C VAL A 18 -11.18 16.78 -0.94
N ALA A 19 -11.87 17.56 -0.12
CA ALA A 19 -11.99 17.30 1.32
C ALA A 19 -12.64 15.94 1.59
N ALA A 20 -13.76 15.64 0.93
CA ALA A 20 -14.43 14.35 1.06
C ALA A 20 -13.53 13.19 0.62
N ALA A 21 -12.81 13.34 -0.50
CA ALA A 21 -11.86 12.34 -0.98
C ALA A 21 -10.68 12.14 0.00
N ALA A 22 -10.20 13.20 0.64
CA ALA A 22 -9.14 13.11 1.65
C ALA A 22 -9.62 12.36 2.91
N ASP A 23 -10.87 12.57 3.35
CA ASP A 23 -11.45 11.88 4.51
C ASP A 23 -11.68 10.39 4.22
N GLU A 24 -12.15 10.06 3.01
CA GLU A 24 -12.26 8.68 2.54
C GLU A 24 -10.88 8.01 2.45
N MET A 25 -9.87 8.72 1.94
CA MET A 25 -8.48 8.23 1.88
C MET A 25 -7.92 7.98 3.27
N HIS A 26 -8.18 8.85 4.26
CA HIS A 26 -7.78 8.64 5.65
C HIS A 26 -8.39 7.36 6.24
N THR A 27 -9.68 7.14 6.01
CA THR A 27 -10.37 5.91 6.44
C THR A 27 -9.75 4.67 5.81
N THR A 28 -9.47 4.73 4.51
CA THR A 28 -8.89 3.61 3.75
C THR A 28 -7.47 3.30 4.22
N ILE A 29 -6.64 4.32 4.47
CA ILE A 29 -5.28 4.16 5.02
C ILE A 29 -5.33 3.50 6.40
N SER A 30 -6.28 3.88 7.25
CA SER A 30 -6.45 3.28 8.58
C SER A 30 -6.79 1.78 8.49
N GLU A 31 -7.69 1.40 7.58
CA GLU A 31 -8.01 0.00 7.33
C GLU A 31 -6.82 -0.79 6.77
N ILE A 32 -6.09 -0.23 5.80
CA ILE A 32 -4.90 -0.88 5.23
C ILE A 32 -3.81 -1.03 6.30
N SER A 33 -3.63 -0.04 7.18
CA SER A 33 -2.70 -0.12 8.32
C SER A 33 -3.05 -1.26 9.27
N LYS A 34 -4.33 -1.37 9.64
CA LYS A 34 -4.83 -2.49 10.46
C LYS A 34 -4.59 -3.84 9.79
N ASN A 35 -4.91 -3.97 8.50
CA ASN A 35 -4.71 -5.20 7.74
C ASN A 35 -3.23 -5.56 7.59
N THR A 36 -2.37 -4.56 7.40
CA THR A 36 -0.92 -4.73 7.35
C THR A 36 -0.38 -5.27 8.67
N LYS A 37 -0.90 -4.78 9.81
CA LYS A 37 -0.51 -5.28 11.13
C LYS A 37 -0.97 -6.73 11.37
N ILE A 38 -2.17 -7.07 10.90
CA ILE A 38 -2.67 -8.45 10.94
C ILE A 38 -1.79 -9.37 10.08
N ALA A 39 -1.41 -8.93 8.87
CA ALA A 39 -0.53 -9.69 7.99
C ALA A 39 0.87 -9.91 8.61
N GLU A 40 1.38 -8.92 9.36
CA GLU A 40 2.63 -9.05 10.12
C GLU A 40 2.55 -10.16 11.16
N ASP A 41 1.50 -10.16 11.99
CA ASP A 41 1.27 -11.16 13.04
C ASP A 41 1.10 -12.58 12.45
N ILE A 42 0.34 -12.71 11.36
CA ILE A 42 0.18 -13.99 10.66
C ILE A 42 1.52 -14.49 10.12
N SER A 43 2.33 -13.60 9.53
CA SER A 43 3.65 -13.96 8.97
C SER A 43 4.61 -14.43 10.06
N LEU A 44 4.60 -13.78 11.24
CA LEU A 44 5.39 -14.19 12.40
C LEU A 44 4.94 -15.56 12.93
N LYS A 45 3.64 -15.79 13.08
CA LYS A 45 3.11 -17.10 13.49
C LYS A 45 3.45 -18.21 12.50
N ALA A 46 3.41 -17.92 11.20
CA ALA A 46 3.81 -18.86 10.17
C ALA A 46 5.30 -19.20 10.25
N LEU A 47 6.15 -18.22 10.58
CA LEU A 47 7.58 -18.42 10.79
C LEU A 47 7.84 -19.34 11.98
N ASP A 48 7.22 -19.06 13.13
CA ASP A 48 7.32 -19.90 14.34
C ASP A 48 6.88 -21.34 14.05
N LYS A 49 5.76 -21.53 13.33
CA LYS A 49 5.26 -22.86 12.99
C LYS A 49 6.16 -23.61 12.01
N THR A 50 6.81 -22.89 11.10
CA THR A 50 7.80 -23.46 10.18
C THR A 50 9.06 -23.89 10.93
N MET A 51 9.51 -23.11 11.91
CA MET A 51 10.64 -23.48 12.78
C MET A 51 10.33 -24.71 13.64
N GLU A 52 9.13 -24.80 14.20
CA GLU A 52 8.67 -26.00 14.91
C GLU A 52 8.67 -27.23 14.00
N SER A 53 8.15 -27.10 12.77
CA SER A 53 8.10 -28.20 11.79
C SER A 53 9.51 -28.67 11.39
N ASN A 54 10.49 -27.77 11.24
CA ASN A 54 11.89 -28.14 11.02
C ASN A 54 12.45 -28.97 12.19
N LYS A 55 12.14 -28.58 13.43
CA LYS A 55 12.59 -29.32 14.62
C LYS A 55 11.99 -30.73 14.67
N GLU A 56 10.70 -30.86 14.35
CA GLU A 56 10.03 -32.16 14.26
C GLU A 56 10.67 -33.06 13.19
N MET A 57 11.03 -32.50 12.02
CA MET A 57 11.73 -33.26 10.97
C MET A 57 13.13 -33.70 11.40
N ASP A 58 13.87 -32.86 12.13
CA ASP A 58 15.17 -33.24 12.68
C ASP A 58 15.06 -34.38 13.71
N GLU A 59 14.03 -34.36 14.55
CA GLU A 59 13.73 -35.46 15.49
C GLU A 59 13.31 -36.74 14.76
N PHE A 60 12.53 -36.60 13.69
CA PHE A 60 12.13 -37.72 12.84
C PHE A 60 13.34 -38.36 12.17
N SER A 61 14.29 -37.57 11.66
CA SER A 61 15.55 -38.09 11.09
C SER A 61 16.39 -38.85 12.11
N LYS A 62 16.50 -38.33 13.35
CA LYS A 62 17.23 -39.03 14.44
C LYS A 62 16.56 -40.36 14.82
N THR A 63 15.23 -40.40 14.77
CA THR A 63 14.48 -41.64 15.03
C THR A 63 14.73 -42.67 13.93
N ALA A 64 14.78 -42.23 12.67
CA ALA A 64 15.14 -43.07 11.54
C ALA A 64 16.56 -43.65 11.68
N ASP A 65 17.55 -42.84 12.09
CA ASP A 65 18.93 -43.29 12.36
C ASP A 65 18.96 -44.40 13.44
N ALA A 66 18.16 -44.25 14.51
CA ALA A 66 18.07 -45.24 15.58
C ALA A 66 17.46 -46.57 15.09
N ILE A 67 16.46 -46.50 14.21
CA ILE A 67 15.86 -47.69 13.57
C ILE A 67 16.88 -48.36 12.64
N GLU A 68 17.64 -47.59 11.86
CA GLU A 68 18.70 -48.13 10.99
C GLU A 68 19.73 -48.93 11.80
N LYS A 69 20.21 -48.37 12.91
CA LYS A 69 21.15 -49.05 13.81
C LYS A 69 20.57 -50.34 14.41
N THR A 70 19.28 -50.33 14.74
CA THR A 70 18.58 -51.51 15.25
C THR A 70 18.46 -52.58 14.17
N ALA A 71 18.13 -52.19 12.94
CA ALA A 71 18.05 -53.11 11.80
C ALA A 71 19.42 -53.72 11.46
N GLU A 72 20.51 -52.95 11.56
CA GLU A 72 21.89 -53.45 11.44
C GLU A 72 22.18 -54.54 12.48
N THR A 73 21.84 -54.27 13.75
CA THR A 73 22.03 -55.22 14.86
C THR A 73 21.24 -56.51 14.62
N ILE A 74 19.99 -56.42 14.14
CA ILE A 74 19.16 -57.58 13.81
C ILE A 74 19.79 -58.39 12.66
N LYS A 75 20.35 -57.70 11.65
CA LYS A 75 21.05 -58.36 10.55
C LYS A 75 22.25 -59.16 11.04
N GLU A 76 23.09 -58.56 11.89
CA GLU A 76 24.24 -59.24 12.51
C GLU A 76 23.81 -60.46 13.35
N ILE A 77 22.75 -60.34 14.15
CA ILE A 77 22.19 -61.46 14.92
C ILE A 77 21.70 -62.57 13.99
N SER A 78 21.04 -62.20 12.89
CA SER A 78 20.53 -63.16 11.92
C SER A 78 21.65 -63.92 11.20
N GLU A 79 22.73 -63.23 10.82
CA GLU A 79 23.92 -63.84 10.22
C GLU A 79 24.60 -64.83 11.18
N MET A 80 24.74 -64.45 12.47
CA MET A 80 25.26 -65.36 13.49
C MET A 80 24.35 -66.57 13.71
N THR A 81 23.03 -66.36 13.73
CA THR A 81 22.04 -67.43 13.90
C THR A 81 22.07 -68.41 12.73
N ASN A 82 22.22 -67.90 11.50
CA ASN A 82 22.41 -68.70 10.30
C ASN A 82 23.70 -69.54 10.37
N LEU A 83 24.81 -68.96 10.85
CA LEU A 83 26.07 -69.69 11.07
C LEU A 83 25.93 -70.78 12.15
N LEU A 84 25.24 -70.50 13.25
CA LEU A 84 24.96 -71.48 14.30
C LEU A 84 24.08 -72.62 13.78
N ALA A 85 23.04 -72.31 13.00
CA ALA A 85 22.17 -73.29 12.36
C ALA A 85 22.92 -74.16 11.35
N LEU A 86 23.85 -73.58 10.60
CA LEU A 86 24.73 -74.31 9.70
C LEU A 86 25.62 -75.31 10.46
N ASN A 87 26.25 -74.86 11.55
CA ASN A 87 27.07 -75.73 12.41
C ASN A 87 26.23 -76.87 13.03
N ALA A 88 25.01 -76.57 13.48
CA ALA A 88 24.08 -77.57 14.00
C ALA A 88 23.68 -78.59 12.92
N THR A 89 23.49 -78.15 11.67
CA THR A 89 23.17 -79.03 10.52
C THR A 89 24.34 -79.98 10.21
N ILE A 90 25.58 -79.48 10.31
CA ILE A 90 26.81 -80.29 10.14
C ILE A 90 26.91 -81.36 11.24
N GLU A 91 26.73 -80.98 12.50
CA GLU A 91 26.84 -81.92 13.62
C GLU A 91 25.67 -82.93 13.65
N ALA A 92 24.46 -82.51 13.26
CA ALA A 92 23.33 -83.42 13.06
C ALA A 92 23.57 -84.46 11.96
N SER A 93 24.22 -84.05 10.86
CA SER A 93 24.61 -84.96 9.78
C SER A 93 25.67 -85.97 10.25
N ARG A 94 26.60 -85.52 11.10
CA ARG A 94 27.65 -86.35 11.70
C ARG A 94 27.11 -87.39 12.69
N ALA A 95 26.01 -87.08 13.39
CA ALA A 95 25.31 -88.02 14.26
C ALA A 95 24.46 -89.07 13.51
N GLY A 96 24.36 -88.99 12.17
CA GLY A 96 23.69 -89.99 11.33
C GLY A 96 22.21 -90.14 11.66
N ALA A 97 21.75 -91.38 11.89
CA ALA A 97 20.33 -91.67 12.13
C ALA A 97 19.76 -91.00 13.40
N ALA A 98 20.59 -90.80 14.44
CA ALA A 98 20.19 -90.15 15.68
C ALA A 98 20.01 -88.63 15.55
N GLY A 99 20.62 -88.01 14.53
CA GLY A 99 20.59 -86.56 14.29
C GLY A 99 19.46 -86.06 13.39
N LYS A 100 18.63 -86.95 12.80
CA LYS A 100 17.60 -86.55 11.82
C LYS A 100 16.64 -85.46 12.33
N GLY A 101 16.16 -85.58 13.57
CA GLY A 101 15.26 -84.58 14.16
C GLY A 101 15.94 -83.21 14.35
N PHE A 102 17.20 -83.22 14.82
CA PHE A 102 18.02 -82.01 14.95
C PHE A 102 18.32 -81.36 13.60
N SER A 103 18.53 -82.15 12.55
CA SER A 103 18.76 -81.62 11.20
C SER A 103 17.55 -80.86 10.64
N VAL A 104 16.32 -81.31 10.94
CA VAL A 104 15.11 -80.60 10.50
C VAL A 104 15.00 -79.26 11.20
N VAL A 105 15.18 -79.23 12.52
CA VAL A 105 15.14 -77.98 13.31
C VAL A 105 16.24 -77.01 12.86
N ALA A 106 17.46 -77.49 12.62
CA ALA A 106 18.56 -76.65 12.17
C ALA A 106 18.28 -76.03 10.79
N ASN A 107 17.68 -76.77 9.85
CA ASN A 107 17.28 -76.23 8.55
C ASN A 107 16.15 -75.19 8.68
N GLU A 108 15.19 -75.40 9.58
CA GLU A 108 14.11 -74.43 9.84
C GLU A 108 14.69 -73.11 10.38
N ILE A 109 15.59 -73.18 11.37
CA ILE A 109 16.27 -71.99 11.93
C ILE A 109 17.07 -71.26 10.85
N LYS A 110 17.72 -72.01 9.94
CA LYS A 110 18.48 -71.44 8.82
C LYS A 110 17.58 -70.64 7.88
N GLU A 111 16.41 -71.18 7.54
CA GLU A 111 15.44 -70.50 6.67
C GLU A 111 14.84 -69.26 7.35
N LEU A 112 14.47 -69.35 8.64
CA LEU A 112 14.01 -68.19 9.41
C LEU A 112 15.07 -67.08 9.49
N SER A 113 16.35 -67.45 9.65
CA SER A 113 17.46 -66.48 9.67
C SER A 113 17.58 -65.77 8.31
N LYS A 114 17.47 -66.50 7.21
CA LYS A 114 17.49 -65.90 5.87
C LYS A 114 16.31 -64.95 5.65
N GLN A 115 15.10 -65.35 6.04
CA GLN A 115 13.91 -64.48 5.97
C GLN A 115 14.07 -63.21 6.82
N THR A 116 14.68 -63.35 8.00
CA THR A 116 14.99 -62.22 8.89
C THR A 116 15.99 -61.26 8.23
N GLU A 117 17.04 -61.79 7.59
CA GLU A 117 18.00 -60.97 6.84
C GLU A 117 17.31 -60.20 5.70
N GLU A 118 16.49 -60.87 4.90
CA GLU A 118 15.71 -60.24 3.83
C GLU A 118 14.79 -59.13 4.37
N ALA A 119 14.13 -59.36 5.50
CA ALA A 119 13.30 -58.36 6.16
C ALA A 119 14.11 -57.14 6.62
N THR A 120 15.30 -57.33 7.21
CA THR A 120 16.17 -56.20 7.61
C THR A 120 16.62 -55.36 6.42
N VAL A 121 16.88 -55.98 5.26
CA VAL A 121 17.20 -55.26 4.02
C VAL A 121 16.03 -54.39 3.56
N GLN A 122 14.79 -54.88 3.66
CA GLN A 122 13.61 -54.09 3.34
C GLN A 122 13.41 -52.92 4.32
N ILE A 123 13.63 -53.15 5.61
CA ILE A 123 13.60 -52.07 6.62
C ILE A 123 14.60 -50.97 6.26
N LYS A 124 15.85 -51.33 5.93
CA LYS A 124 16.88 -50.36 5.49
C LYS A 124 16.43 -49.55 4.28
N LYS A 125 15.80 -50.18 3.28
CA LYS A 125 15.26 -49.48 2.10
C LYS A 125 14.16 -48.48 2.49
N HIS A 126 13.26 -48.86 3.39
CA HIS A 126 12.21 -47.96 3.88
C HIS A 126 12.80 -46.78 4.67
N ILE A 127 13.80 -47.02 5.52
CA ILE A 127 14.49 -45.95 6.25
C ILE A 127 15.22 -44.99 5.32
N ALA A 128 15.91 -45.49 4.28
CA ALA A 128 16.52 -44.64 3.27
C ALA A 128 15.49 -43.73 2.56
N HIS A 129 14.30 -44.27 2.26
CA HIS A 129 13.21 -43.48 1.68
C HIS A 129 12.66 -42.42 2.66
N VAL A 130 12.58 -42.76 3.95
CA VAL A 130 12.21 -41.84 5.02
C VAL A 130 13.21 -40.68 5.11
N HIS A 131 14.52 -40.95 5.10
CA HIS A 131 15.55 -39.90 5.10
C HIS A 131 15.44 -38.99 3.88
N GLN A 132 15.26 -39.56 2.69
CA GLN A 132 15.11 -38.77 1.46
C GLN A 132 13.90 -37.83 1.56
N THR A 133 12.77 -38.33 2.06
CA THR A 133 11.53 -37.55 2.18
C THR A 133 11.66 -36.48 3.25
N SER A 134 12.25 -36.80 4.40
CA SER A 134 12.53 -35.84 5.47
C SER A 134 13.49 -34.73 5.02
N SER A 135 14.57 -35.08 4.30
CA SER A 135 15.51 -34.10 3.74
C SER A 135 14.82 -33.15 2.76
N LYS A 136 13.96 -33.68 1.88
CA LYS A 136 13.16 -32.86 0.96
C LYS A 136 12.20 -31.93 1.71
N ALA A 137 11.53 -32.43 2.76
CA ALA A 137 10.65 -31.61 3.59
C ALA A 137 11.43 -30.46 4.27
N ASN A 138 12.59 -30.75 4.85
CA ASN A 138 13.47 -29.73 5.44
C ASN A 138 13.93 -28.67 4.42
N HIS A 139 14.22 -29.08 3.18
CA HIS A 139 14.55 -28.12 2.13
C HIS A 139 13.37 -27.20 1.81
N SER A 140 12.18 -27.74 1.61
CA SER A 140 10.98 -26.93 1.37
C SER A 140 10.65 -26.00 2.55
N MET A 141 10.87 -26.43 3.79
CA MET A 141 10.66 -25.57 4.97
C MET A 141 11.66 -24.40 5.02
N LYS A 142 12.90 -24.58 4.53
CA LYS A 142 13.85 -23.48 4.38
C LYS A 142 13.40 -22.48 3.32
N GLU A 143 12.91 -22.94 2.17
CA GLU A 143 12.35 -22.08 1.13
C GLU A 143 11.15 -21.27 1.67
N VAL A 144 10.24 -21.92 2.42
CA VAL A 144 9.12 -21.25 3.08
C VAL A 144 9.61 -20.18 4.07
N THR A 145 10.65 -20.48 4.85
CA THR A 145 11.26 -19.52 5.78
C THR A 145 11.78 -18.28 5.03
N GLU A 146 12.48 -18.47 3.91
CA GLU A 146 12.97 -17.36 3.08
C GLU A 146 11.83 -16.50 2.53
N ILE A 147 10.75 -17.13 2.04
CA ILE A 147 9.55 -16.43 1.55
C ILE A 147 8.90 -15.61 2.67
N LEU A 148 8.81 -16.15 3.89
CA LEU A 148 8.26 -15.44 5.05
C LEU A 148 9.12 -14.23 5.45
N LEU A 149 10.44 -14.35 5.41
CA LEU A 149 11.35 -13.22 5.67
C LEU A 149 11.21 -12.12 4.61
N GLN A 150 11.08 -12.50 3.32
CA GLN A 150 10.80 -11.53 2.25
C GLN A 150 9.44 -10.85 2.44
N THR A 151 8.43 -11.61 2.85
CA THR A 151 7.09 -11.09 3.14
C THR A 151 7.14 -10.06 4.26
N GLN A 152 7.89 -10.32 5.34
CA GLN A 152 8.08 -9.37 6.43
C GLN A 152 8.73 -8.06 5.96
N LYS A 153 9.71 -8.13 5.05
CA LYS A 153 10.32 -6.93 4.45
C LYS A 153 9.33 -6.11 3.63
N ILE A 154 8.44 -6.77 2.88
CA ILE A 154 7.38 -6.11 2.12
C ILE A 154 6.40 -5.42 3.07
N ILE A 155 5.94 -6.11 4.11
CA ILE A 155 5.03 -5.56 5.13
C ILE A 155 5.64 -4.33 5.80
N SER A 156 6.93 -4.38 6.16
CA SER A 156 7.64 -3.22 6.70
C SER A 156 7.68 -2.05 5.72
N SER A 157 7.92 -2.31 4.44
CA SER A 157 7.93 -1.27 3.39
C SER A 157 6.54 -0.65 3.19
N ILE A 158 5.47 -1.47 3.25
CA ILE A 158 4.08 -1.00 3.20
C ILE A 158 3.79 -0.09 4.40
N SER A 159 4.23 -0.47 5.61
CA SER A 159 4.03 0.34 6.81
C SER A 159 4.65 1.74 6.69
N ILE A 160 5.87 1.83 6.14
CA ILE A 160 6.54 3.11 5.86
C ILE A 160 5.72 3.93 4.85
N ALA A 161 5.30 3.32 3.74
CA ALA A 161 4.51 3.99 2.71
C ALA A 161 3.16 4.50 3.26
N LEU A 162 2.50 3.74 4.13
CA LEU A 162 1.26 4.17 4.78
C LEU A 162 1.46 5.39 5.68
N GLN A 163 2.60 5.47 6.38
CA GLN A 163 2.92 6.63 7.21
C GLN A 163 3.16 7.88 6.37
N GLU A 164 3.87 7.75 5.24
CA GLU A 164 4.02 8.83 4.26
C GLU A 164 2.67 9.26 3.68
N GLN A 165 1.83 8.30 3.29
CA GLN A 165 0.52 8.57 2.71
C GLN A 165 -0.42 9.24 3.72
N THR A 166 -0.33 8.89 5.00
CA THR A 166 -1.06 9.55 6.09
C THR A 166 -0.65 11.03 6.19
N SER A 167 0.66 11.31 6.15
CA SER A 167 1.18 12.68 6.18
C SER A 167 0.69 13.49 4.99
N ALA A 168 0.82 12.94 3.78
CA ALA A 168 0.39 13.59 2.55
C ALA A 168 -1.13 13.87 2.55
N THR A 169 -1.95 12.93 3.03
CA THR A 169 -3.40 13.11 3.15
C THR A 169 -3.73 14.24 4.11
N ARG A 170 -3.03 14.31 5.26
CA ARG A 170 -3.20 15.40 6.23
C ARG A 170 -2.81 16.76 5.66
N GLU A 171 -1.71 16.83 4.91
CA GLU A 171 -1.30 18.06 4.22
C GLU A 171 -2.34 18.51 3.18
N ILE A 172 -2.94 17.57 2.44
CA ILE A 172 -4.04 17.87 1.52
C ILE A 172 -5.23 18.47 2.28
N SER A 173 -5.66 17.86 3.39
CA SER A 173 -6.76 18.39 4.20
C SER A 173 -6.49 19.82 4.69
N VAL A 174 -5.28 20.10 5.20
CA VAL A 174 -4.88 21.45 5.63
C VAL A 174 -4.87 22.44 4.46
N ASN A 175 -4.35 22.03 3.29
CA ASN A 175 -4.34 22.89 2.10
C ASN A 175 -5.75 23.22 1.60
N ILE A 176 -6.69 22.27 1.70
CA ILE A 176 -8.08 22.50 1.35
C ILE A 176 -8.78 23.43 2.33
N GLU A 177 -8.52 23.31 3.64
CA GLU A 177 -9.03 24.25 4.63
C GLU A 177 -8.57 25.68 4.34
N ASN A 178 -7.26 25.86 4.08
CA ASN A 178 -6.70 27.15 3.68
C ASN A 178 -7.31 27.67 2.38
N LEU A 179 -7.53 26.80 1.38
CA LEU A 179 -8.16 27.17 0.11
C LEU A 179 -9.59 27.67 0.33
N SER A 180 -10.36 27.01 1.19
CA SER A 180 -11.72 27.44 1.54
C SER A 180 -11.72 28.82 2.20
N THR A 181 -10.80 29.10 3.11
CA THR A 181 -10.63 30.45 3.70
C THR A 181 -10.28 31.48 2.63
N MET A 182 -9.32 31.19 1.74
CA MET A 182 -8.94 32.09 0.65
C MET A 182 -10.12 32.38 -0.30
N LEU A 183 -10.96 31.39 -0.59
CA LEU A 183 -12.14 31.58 -1.45
C LEU A 183 -13.18 32.51 -0.80
N ILE A 184 -13.34 32.46 0.52
CA ILE A 184 -14.21 33.39 1.27
C ILE A 184 -13.66 34.81 1.16
N GLU A 185 -12.37 35.02 1.43
CA GLU A 185 -11.72 36.33 1.32
C GLU A 185 -11.81 36.92 -0.10
N ILE A 186 -11.60 36.09 -1.13
CA ILE A 186 -11.75 36.54 -2.53
C ILE A 186 -13.20 36.96 -2.79
N ASN A 187 -14.19 36.21 -2.29
CA ASN A 187 -15.60 36.56 -2.48
C ASN A 187 -15.96 37.92 -1.84
N GLU A 188 -15.43 38.20 -0.66
CA GLU A 188 -15.57 39.50 0.01
C GLU A 188 -14.94 40.63 -0.81
N ASN A 189 -13.69 40.44 -1.26
CA ASN A 189 -12.97 41.41 -2.09
C ASN A 189 -13.68 41.70 -3.42
N VAL A 190 -14.29 40.68 -4.04
CA VAL A 190 -15.10 40.86 -5.26
C VAL A 190 -16.37 41.66 -4.96
N GLY A 191 -17.00 41.43 -3.81
CA GLY A 191 -18.14 42.21 -3.33
C GLY A 191 -17.80 43.70 -3.16
N GLU A 192 -16.71 44.00 -2.45
CA GLU A 192 -16.23 45.37 -2.24
C GLU A 192 -15.87 46.04 -3.58
N SER A 193 -15.13 45.35 -4.45
CA SER A 193 -14.77 45.86 -5.77
C SER A 193 -16.00 46.15 -6.64
N SER A 194 -17.07 45.36 -6.49
CA SER A 194 -18.34 45.60 -7.18
C SER A 194 -19.02 46.89 -6.68
N GLN A 195 -18.96 47.15 -5.38
CA GLN A 195 -19.50 48.36 -4.78
C GLN A 195 -18.72 49.60 -5.26
N VAL A 196 -17.39 49.54 -5.26
CA VAL A 196 -16.53 50.61 -5.77
C VAL A 196 -16.80 50.89 -7.25
N SER A 197 -16.96 49.83 -8.07
CA SER A 197 -17.27 49.98 -9.50
C SER A 197 -18.64 50.65 -9.75
N ASN A 198 -19.64 50.35 -8.91
CA ASN A 198 -20.93 51.03 -8.94
C ASN A 198 -20.82 52.51 -8.57
N GLN A 199 -20.03 52.84 -7.54
CA GLN A 199 -19.78 54.22 -7.15
C GLN A 199 -19.10 55.01 -8.28
N ILE A 200 -18.07 54.44 -8.90
CA ILE A 200 -17.38 55.06 -10.06
C ILE A 200 -18.38 55.31 -11.20
N SER A 201 -19.28 54.36 -11.48
CA SER A 201 -20.29 54.53 -12.53
C SER A 201 -21.26 55.67 -12.21
N GLN A 202 -21.64 55.85 -10.95
CA GLN A 202 -22.45 56.99 -10.51
C GLN A 202 -21.70 58.32 -10.66
N ASP A 203 -20.44 58.36 -10.21
CA ASP A 203 -19.59 59.55 -10.30
C ASP A 203 -19.36 59.98 -11.75
N ILE A 204 -19.14 59.02 -12.67
CA ILE A 204 -19.07 59.28 -14.12
C ILE A 204 -20.38 59.89 -14.63
N GLY A 205 -21.54 59.40 -14.16
CA GLY A 205 -22.84 59.98 -14.49
C GLY A 205 -22.96 61.44 -14.03
N LEU A 206 -22.49 61.75 -12.82
CA LEU A 206 -22.45 63.12 -12.29
C LEU A 206 -21.52 64.02 -13.11
N VAL A 207 -20.33 63.53 -13.46
CA VAL A 207 -19.36 64.25 -14.31
C VAL A 207 -19.94 64.52 -15.71
N ASN A 208 -20.65 63.55 -16.29
CA ASN A 208 -21.30 63.72 -17.59
C ASN A 208 -22.36 64.83 -17.52
N HIS A 209 -23.22 64.81 -16.50
CA HIS A 209 -24.24 65.85 -16.29
C HIS A 209 -23.62 67.24 -16.03
N ALA A 210 -22.53 67.31 -15.26
CA ALA A 210 -21.78 68.55 -15.07
C ALA A 210 -21.20 69.08 -16.39
N SER A 211 -20.66 68.20 -17.22
CA SER A 211 -20.11 68.54 -18.54
C SER A 211 -21.19 69.07 -19.50
N GLU A 212 -22.38 68.47 -19.49
CA GLU A 212 -23.55 68.96 -20.25
C GLU A 212 -23.97 70.38 -19.82
N ASN A 213 -24.02 70.64 -18.51
CA ASN A 213 -24.33 71.96 -17.97
C ASN A 213 -23.28 73.01 -18.33
N ILE A 214 -21.99 72.66 -18.30
CA ILE A 214 -20.88 73.53 -18.72
C ILE A 214 -20.99 73.86 -20.21
N SER A 215 -21.27 72.86 -21.05
CA SER A 215 -21.50 73.05 -22.49
C SER A 215 -22.67 74.00 -22.77
N SER A 216 -23.81 73.77 -22.12
CA SER A 216 -25.00 74.64 -22.22
C SER A 216 -24.72 76.08 -21.78
N SER A 217 -24.00 76.23 -20.66
CA SER A 217 -23.62 77.55 -20.14
C SER A 217 -22.65 78.28 -21.07
N SER A 218 -21.68 77.56 -21.66
CA SER A 218 -20.78 78.13 -22.68
C SER A 218 -21.55 78.61 -23.91
N SER A 219 -22.53 77.83 -24.40
CA SER A 219 -23.37 78.25 -25.52
C SER A 219 -24.19 79.50 -25.21
N LYS A 220 -24.71 79.63 -23.98
CA LYS A 220 -25.40 80.86 -23.53
C LYS A 220 -24.44 82.05 -23.43
N LEU A 221 -23.23 81.83 -22.91
CA LEU A 221 -22.22 82.87 -22.81
C LEU A 221 -21.82 83.40 -24.20
N ASP A 222 -21.62 82.51 -25.17
CA ASP A 222 -21.34 82.89 -26.55
C ASP A 222 -22.45 83.76 -27.14
N LYS A 223 -23.73 83.42 -26.90
CA LYS A 223 -24.87 84.25 -27.34
C LYS A 223 -24.84 85.63 -26.69
N ASN A 224 -24.63 85.71 -25.37
CA ASN A 224 -24.58 86.98 -24.66
C ASN A 224 -23.39 87.85 -25.12
N LEU A 225 -22.24 87.25 -25.44
CA LEU A 225 -21.09 87.96 -25.99
C LEU A 225 -21.38 88.54 -27.38
N LEU A 226 -22.14 87.84 -28.22
CA LEU A 226 -22.61 88.36 -29.51
C LEU A 226 -23.56 89.56 -29.32
N GLU A 227 -24.51 89.47 -28.39
CA GLU A 227 -25.42 90.59 -28.09
C GLU A 227 -24.68 91.81 -27.54
N LEU A 228 -23.73 91.62 -26.61
CA LEU A 228 -22.89 92.70 -26.08
C LEU A 228 -22.04 93.36 -27.18
N LYS A 229 -21.51 92.56 -28.10
CA LYS A 229 -20.79 93.07 -29.28
C LYS A 229 -21.70 93.95 -30.13
N ASP A 230 -22.93 93.50 -30.41
CA ASP A 230 -23.90 94.28 -31.18
C ASP A 230 -24.29 95.58 -30.45
N MET A 231 -24.55 95.54 -29.15
CA MET A 231 -24.81 96.72 -28.33
C MET A 231 -23.62 97.70 -28.37
N SER A 232 -22.38 97.19 -28.26
CA SER A 232 -21.17 98.01 -28.34
C SER A 232 -21.03 98.71 -29.70
N VAL A 233 -21.31 97.99 -30.80
CA VAL A 233 -21.33 98.57 -32.16
C VAL A 233 -22.43 99.64 -32.28
N GLN A 234 -23.61 99.40 -31.73
CA GLN A 234 -24.70 100.38 -31.74
C GLN A 234 -24.35 101.62 -30.92
N LEU A 235 -23.79 101.47 -29.71
CA LEU A 235 -23.33 102.55 -28.86
C LEU A 235 -22.26 103.39 -29.56
N LYS A 236 -21.25 102.74 -30.17
CA LYS A 236 -20.23 103.42 -30.96
C LYS A 236 -20.86 104.24 -32.08
N ARG A 237 -21.81 103.66 -32.82
CA ARG A 237 -22.54 104.36 -33.88
C ARG A 237 -23.34 105.57 -33.36
N ILE A 238 -23.91 105.49 -32.15
CA ILE A 238 -24.60 106.61 -31.51
C ILE A 238 -23.60 107.70 -31.12
N VAL A 239 -22.50 107.34 -30.46
CA VAL A 239 -21.44 108.28 -30.06
C VAL A 239 -20.83 108.98 -31.28
N ASP A 240 -20.54 108.25 -32.36
CA ASP A 240 -20.02 108.80 -33.62
C ASP A 240 -21.00 109.83 -34.23
N LYS A 241 -22.32 109.66 -34.07
CA LYS A 241 -23.32 110.67 -34.49
C LYS A 241 -23.31 111.94 -33.64
N PHE A 242 -22.94 111.85 -32.36
CA PHE A 242 -22.87 113.00 -31.45
C PHE A 242 -21.55 113.78 -31.55
N ILE A 243 -20.47 113.16 -32.01
CA ILE A 243 -19.15 113.82 -32.18
C ILE A 243 -19.07 114.62 -33.50
N VAL A 244 -20.01 114.42 -34.44
CA VAL A 244 -20.03 115.09 -35.76
C VAL A 244 -20.91 116.36 -35.78
N ASN A 245 -21.42 116.80 -34.62
CA ASN A 245 -22.04 118.12 -34.41
C ASN A 245 -21.25 118.92 -33.37
#